data_AF-A0A0G1RLV8-F1
#
_entry.id   AF-A0A0G1RLV8-F1
#
_cell.length_a   1.000
_cell.length_b   1.000
_cell.length_c   1.000
_cell.angle_alpha   90.00
_cell.angle_beta   90.00
_cell.angle_gamma   90.00
#
_symmetry.space_group_name_H-M   'P 1'
#
loop_
_entity.id
_entity.type
_entity.pdbx_description
1 polymer ?
#
loop_
_entity_poly.entity_id
_entity_poly.type
_entity_poly.pdbx_seq_one_letter_code
_entity_poly.pdbx_strand_id
1 'polypeptide(L)'
;MIFLLLLLLPSQLALHFWPSWSLINGIRIDYLSPTLYFTDLIIIGLFLISRLRVRVPLPVIIFVVLNILVSSSPLVSLYKWFRVLEFFWLFKYLSLNINFSRSASSSSMFQISNLKFAILWTAVLAWWQFFLQHSVGGLWTCS
;
A
#
# COMPACT_ATOMS: atom_id res chain seq x y z
N MET A 1 1.10 7.89 13.78
CA MET A 1 0.62 7.48 12.44
C MET A 1 1.45 6.38 11.80
N ILE A 2 2.79 6.43 11.82
CA ILE A 2 3.67 5.36 11.29
C ILE A 2 3.40 3.98 11.95
N PHE A 3 3.11 3.96 13.25
CA PHE A 3 2.72 2.75 13.97
C PHE A 3 1.42 2.10 13.45
N LEU A 4 0.40 2.91 13.10
CA LEU A 4 -0.83 2.39 12.49
C LEU A 4 -0.51 1.72 11.16
N LEU A 5 0.39 2.29 10.37
CA LEU A 5 0.81 1.71 9.09
C LEU A 5 1.48 0.34 9.30
N LEU A 6 2.35 0.21 10.31
CA LEU A 6 2.95 -1.07 10.70
C LEU A 6 1.94 -2.11 11.22
N LEU A 7 0.93 -1.67 11.96
CA LEU A 7 -0.12 -2.53 12.50
C LEU A 7 -1.08 -3.04 11.39
N LEU A 8 -1.36 -2.19 10.39
CA LEU A 8 -2.34 -2.46 9.33
C LEU A 8 -1.74 -3.00 8.04
N LEU A 9 -0.41 -2.98 7.87
CA LEU A 9 0.32 -3.67 6.80
C LEU A 9 -0.05 -5.15 6.61
N PRO A 10 -0.22 -5.98 7.66
CA PRO A 10 -0.70 -7.37 7.51
C PRO A 10 -2.20 -7.47 7.25
N SER A 11 -2.97 -6.37 7.38
CA SER A 11 -4.42 -6.44 7.24
C SER A 11 -4.77 -6.61 5.76
N GLN A 12 -5.41 -7.73 5.44
CA GLN A 12 -5.89 -8.05 4.07
C GLN A 12 -7.19 -7.29 3.72
N LEU A 13 -7.40 -6.11 4.31
CA LEU A 13 -8.59 -5.31 4.06
C LEU A 13 -8.39 -4.56 2.74
N ALA A 14 -8.91 -5.14 1.67
CA ALA A 14 -8.83 -4.61 0.31
C ALA A 14 -10.19 -4.67 -0.37
N LEU A 15 -10.50 -3.63 -1.14
CA LEU A 15 -11.67 -3.58 -1.99
C LEU A 15 -11.23 -3.86 -3.43
N HIS A 16 -11.71 -4.96 -4.00
CA HIS A 16 -11.42 -5.37 -5.38
C HIS A 16 -12.52 -4.86 -6.31
N PHE A 17 -12.14 -4.17 -7.39
CA PHE A 17 -13.10 -3.86 -8.46
C PHE A 17 -12.91 -4.80 -9.65
N TRP A 18 -13.99 -5.01 -10.41
CA TRP A 18 -14.03 -5.90 -11.57
C TRP A 18 -14.44 -5.17 -12.86
N PRO A 19 -13.65 -4.19 -13.33
CA PRO A 19 -13.94 -3.47 -14.57
C PRO A 19 -13.75 -4.35 -15.81
N SER A 20 -14.26 -3.92 -16.97
CA SER A 20 -14.18 -4.68 -18.23
C SER A 20 -12.75 -5.09 -18.64
N TRP A 21 -11.74 -4.33 -18.22
CA TRP A 21 -10.33 -4.59 -18.48
C TRP A 21 -9.65 -5.56 -17.49
N SER A 22 -10.36 -6.01 -16.45
CA SER A 22 -9.89 -7.09 -15.54
C SER A 22 -10.39 -8.48 -15.96
N LEU A 23 -11.07 -8.58 -17.10
CA LEU A 23 -11.64 -9.81 -17.66
C LEU A 23 -10.86 -10.19 -18.92
N ILE A 24 -10.30 -11.41 -18.98
CA ILE A 24 -9.77 -11.99 -20.22
C ILE A 24 -10.70 -13.13 -20.63
N ASN A 25 -11.25 -13.06 -21.85
CA ASN A 25 -12.20 -14.03 -22.37
C ASN A 25 -13.41 -14.28 -21.43
N GLY A 26 -13.86 -13.23 -20.73
CA GLY A 26 -14.97 -13.31 -19.76
C GLY A 26 -14.60 -13.90 -18.39
N ILE A 27 -13.35 -14.32 -18.19
CA ILE A 27 -12.85 -14.83 -16.91
C ILE A 27 -12.21 -13.69 -16.12
N ARG A 28 -12.64 -13.56 -14.87
CA ARG A 28 -12.11 -12.59 -13.90
C ARG A 28 -10.67 -12.95 -13.53
N ILE A 29 -9.78 -11.98 -13.60
CA ILE A 29 -8.36 -12.18 -13.29
C ILE A 29 -7.92 -11.27 -12.16
N ASP A 30 -7.53 -11.87 -11.05
CA ASP A 30 -7.22 -11.18 -9.79
C ASP A 30 -6.05 -10.21 -9.91
N TYR A 31 -5.00 -10.56 -10.67
CA TYR A 31 -3.83 -9.68 -10.85
C TYR A 31 -4.09 -8.49 -11.79
N LEU A 32 -5.22 -8.50 -12.52
CA LEU A 32 -5.71 -7.37 -13.30
C LEU A 32 -6.80 -6.58 -12.56
N SER A 33 -7.31 -7.10 -11.44
CA SER A 33 -8.27 -6.39 -10.62
C SER A 33 -7.59 -5.18 -9.94
N PRO A 34 -8.08 -3.95 -10.14
CA PRO A 34 -7.64 -2.84 -9.32
C PRO A 34 -8.13 -3.06 -7.89
N THR A 35 -7.21 -2.88 -6.97
CA THR A 35 -7.40 -3.15 -5.55
C THR A 35 -7.11 -1.90 -4.76
N LEU A 36 -8.10 -1.40 -4.02
CA LEU A 36 -7.89 -0.32 -3.06
C LEU A 36 -7.74 -0.93 -1.68
N TYR A 37 -6.51 -0.92 -1.17
CA TYR A 37 -6.24 -1.39 0.18
C TYR A 37 -6.58 -0.28 1.18
N PHE A 38 -7.00 -0.68 2.38
CA PHE A 38 -7.19 0.28 3.47
C PHE A 38 -5.88 1.01 3.82
N THR A 39 -4.72 0.38 3.57
CA THR A 39 -3.42 1.03 3.65
C THR A 39 -3.32 2.24 2.73
N ASP A 40 -3.89 2.16 1.52
CA ASP A 40 -3.78 3.23 0.53
C ASP A 40 -4.53 4.48 1.01
N LEU A 41 -5.68 4.31 1.69
CA LEU A 41 -6.41 5.41 2.33
C LEU A 41 -5.60 6.08 3.45
N ILE A 42 -4.89 5.28 4.26
CA ILE A 42 -4.00 5.81 5.32
C ILE A 42 -2.84 6.58 4.69
N ILE A 43 -2.26 6.08 3.59
CA ILE A 43 -1.16 6.72 2.88
C ILE A 43 -1.62 8.05 2.28
N ILE A 44 -2.79 8.09 1.67
CA ILE A 44 -3.40 9.34 1.16
C ILE A 44 -3.64 10.34 2.30
N GLY A 45 -4.18 9.89 3.43
CA GLY A 45 -4.35 10.74 4.62
C GLY A 45 -3.02 11.32 5.12
N LEU A 46 -1.98 10.48 5.19
CA LEU A 46 -0.61 10.90 5.51
C LEU A 46 -0.06 11.91 4.49
N PHE A 47 -0.30 11.67 3.20
CA PHE A 47 0.12 12.55 2.11
C PHE A 47 -0.49 13.94 2.28
N LEU A 48 -1.80 14.04 2.52
CA LEU A 48 -2.51 15.31 2.71
C LEU A 48 -2.03 16.11 3.92
N ILE A 49 -1.66 15.43 5.01
CA ILE A 49 -1.13 16.06 6.23
C ILE A 49 0.33 16.47 6.02
N SER A 50 1.08 15.70 5.23
CA SER A 50 2.47 15.99 4.93
C SER A 50 2.61 17.18 3.97
N ARG A 51 3.66 17.98 4.15
CA ARG A 51 4.08 18.98 3.16
C ARG A 51 5.28 18.52 2.33
N LEU A 52 5.42 17.20 2.15
CA LEU A 52 6.57 16.63 1.45
C LEU A 52 6.45 16.86 -0.06
N ARG A 53 7.35 17.68 -0.60
CA ARG A 53 7.51 17.85 -2.04
C ARG A 53 8.43 16.77 -2.60
N VAL A 54 7.87 15.90 -3.43
CA VAL A 54 8.65 14.94 -4.22
C VAL A 54 8.98 15.58 -5.56
N ARG A 55 10.28 15.69 -5.87
CA ARG A 55 10.74 16.05 -7.21
C ARG A 55 10.97 14.76 -7.98
N VAL A 56 10.21 14.55 -9.04
CA VAL A 56 10.40 13.42 -9.97
C VAL A 56 11.23 13.95 -11.13
N PRO A 57 12.38 13.32 -11.46
CA PRO A 57 13.24 13.81 -12.53
C PRO A 57 12.59 13.58 -13.91
N LEU A 58 12.84 14.48 -14.85
CA LEU A 58 12.26 14.46 -16.21
C LEU A 58 12.43 13.12 -16.95
N PRO A 59 13.59 12.44 -16.92
CA PRO A 59 13.75 11.15 -17.59
C PRO A 59 12.78 10.07 -17.08
N VAL A 60 12.44 10.09 -15.80
CA VAL A 60 11.48 9.14 -15.21
C VAL A 60 10.08 9.42 -15.75
N ILE A 61 9.69 10.69 -15.86
CA ILE A 61 8.39 11.07 -16.42
C ILE A 61 8.30 10.60 -17.89
N ILE A 62 9.34 10.83 -18.68
CA ILE A 62 9.39 10.39 -20.09
C ILE A 62 9.27 8.86 -20.17
N PHE A 63 9.98 8.13 -19.34
CA PHE A 63 9.90 6.67 -19.29
C PHE A 63 8.49 6.16 -18.96
N VAL A 64 7.83 6.78 -17.98
CA VAL A 64 6.43 6.44 -17.60
C VAL A 64 5.48 6.69 -18.76
N VAL A 65 5.59 7.84 -19.43
CA VAL A 65 4.73 8.19 -20.56
C VAL A 65 4.93 7.21 -21.71
N LEU A 66 6.17 6.91 -22.09
CA LEU A 66 6.48 5.92 -23.13
C LEU A 66 5.94 4.52 -22.75
N ASN A 67 6.07 4.14 -21.49
CA ASN A 67 5.57 2.85 -21.00
C ASN A 67 4.03 2.74 -21.08
N ILE A 68 3.30 3.82 -20.82
CA ILE A 68 1.83 3.86 -20.95
C ILE A 68 1.41 3.77 -22.43
N LEU A 69 2.14 4.44 -23.33
CA LEU A 69 1.82 4.45 -24.77
C LEU A 69 2.08 3.09 -25.45
N VAL A 70 3.08 2.34 -25.00
CA VAL A 70 3.45 1.03 -25.57
C VAL A 70 2.66 -0.13 -24.94
N SER A 71 1.95 0.11 -23.83
CA SER A 71 1.27 -0.96 -23.08
C SER A 71 0.00 -1.45 -23.76
N SER A 72 -0.25 -2.77 -23.71
CA SER A 72 -1.47 -3.40 -24.21
C SER A 72 -2.74 -2.92 -23.51
N SER A 73 -2.63 -2.37 -22.29
CA SER A 73 -3.76 -1.81 -21.54
C SER A 73 -3.34 -0.50 -20.84
N PRO A 74 -3.55 0.67 -21.49
CA PRO A 74 -3.05 1.95 -20.98
C PRO A 74 -3.63 2.32 -19.62
N LEU A 75 -4.90 1.97 -19.37
CA LEU A 75 -5.58 2.22 -18.09
C LEU A 75 -4.95 1.44 -16.92
N VAL A 76 -4.60 0.16 -17.15
CA VAL A 76 -3.95 -0.68 -16.13
C VAL A 76 -2.53 -0.19 -15.86
N SER A 77 -1.81 0.21 -16.90
CA SER A 77 -0.47 0.79 -16.76
C SER A 77 -0.51 2.08 -15.91
N LEU A 78 -1.47 2.96 -16.16
CA LEU A 78 -1.66 4.19 -15.40
C LEU A 78 -1.92 3.89 -13.91
N TYR A 79 -2.85 2.97 -13.60
CA TYR A 79 -3.14 2.56 -12.23
C TYR A 79 -1.89 1.99 -11.52
N LYS A 80 -1.11 1.14 -12.20
CA LYS A 80 0.13 0.58 -11.66
C LYS A 80 1.17 1.68 -11.37
N TRP A 81 1.33 2.64 -12.27
CA TRP A 81 2.25 3.76 -12.08
C TRP A 81 1.83 4.68 -10.93
N PHE A 82 0.53 4.93 -10.75
CA PHE A 82 0.03 5.66 -9.60
C PHE A 82 0.42 4.96 -8.28
N ARG A 83 0.27 3.64 -8.24
CA ARG A 83 0.64 2.83 -7.06
C ARG A 83 2.15 2.86 -6.78
N VAL A 84 2.98 2.85 -7.81
CA VAL A 84 4.44 3.01 -7.67
C VAL A 84 4.79 4.40 -7.09
N LEU A 85 4.13 5.46 -7.56
CA LEU A 85 4.34 6.81 -7.04
C LEU A 85 3.96 6.93 -5.55
N GLU A 86 2.87 6.29 -5.15
CA GLU A 86 2.43 6.22 -3.77
C GLU A 86 3.48 5.57 -2.86
N PHE A 87 3.98 4.38 -3.24
CA PHE A 87 5.03 3.70 -2.48
C PHE A 87 6.34 4.49 -2.46
N PHE A 88 6.71 5.15 -3.56
CA PHE A 88 7.90 6.00 -3.62
C PHE A 88 7.79 7.19 -2.66
N TRP A 89 6.61 7.84 -2.61
CA TRP A 89 6.35 8.92 -1.69
C TRP A 89 6.44 8.45 -0.23
N LEU A 90 5.81 7.31 0.10
CA LEU A 90 5.86 6.71 1.43
C LEU A 90 7.29 6.37 1.86
N PHE A 91 8.09 5.79 0.96
CA PHE A 91 9.48 5.47 1.24
C PHE A 91 10.29 6.73 1.61
N LYS A 92 10.13 7.82 0.84
CA LYS A 92 10.78 9.10 1.14
C LYS A 92 10.30 9.68 2.48
N TYR A 93 8.99 9.61 2.76
CA TYR A 93 8.44 10.05 4.04
C TYR A 93 9.05 9.28 5.22
N LEU A 94 9.14 7.96 5.12
CA LEU A 94 9.75 7.13 6.16
C LEU A 94 11.24 7.43 6.32
N SER A 95 12.00 7.52 5.23
CA SER A 95 13.44 7.81 5.27
C SER A 95 13.75 9.12 5.98
N LEU A 96 12.99 10.19 5.69
CA LEU A 96 13.17 11.49 6.34
C LEU A 96 12.83 11.44 7.85
N ASN A 97 11.73 10.79 8.23
CA ASN A 97 11.29 10.73 9.62
C ASN A 97 12.17 9.80 10.48
N ILE A 98 12.66 8.69 9.92
CA ILE A 98 13.57 7.76 10.62
C ILE A 98 14.92 8.45 10.91
N ASN A 99 15.45 9.21 9.94
CA ASN A 99 16.70 9.95 10.14
C ASN A 99 16.56 11.04 11.21
N PHE A 100 15.41 11.74 11.25
CA PHE A 100 15.10 12.71 12.31
C PHE A 100 15.05 12.04 13.70
N SER A 101 14.40 10.88 13.80
CA SER A 101 14.30 10.13 15.07
C SER A 101 15.64 9.56 15.56
N ARG A 102 16.62 9.34 14.68
CA ARG A 102 17.97 8.88 15.05
C ARG A 102 18.85 9.99 15.60
N SER A 103 18.65 11.24 15.17
CA SER A 103 19.38 12.41 15.68
C SER A 103 18.86 12.88 17.05
N ALA A 104 17.60 12.58 17.37
CA ALA A 104 17.01 12.82 18.68
C ALA A 104 17.24 11.61 19.60
N SER A 105 18.45 11.50 20.14
CA SER A 105 18.81 10.52 21.17
C SER A 105 17.82 10.55 22.34
N SER A 106 17.50 9.38 22.90
CA SER A 106 16.75 9.14 24.16
C SER A 106 15.23 8.81 24.09
N SER A 107 14.79 7.93 23.18
CA SER A 107 13.47 7.25 23.33
C SER A 107 13.42 5.83 22.73
N SER A 108 14.53 5.08 22.83
CA SER A 108 14.64 3.72 22.29
C SER A 108 13.68 2.69 22.91
N MET A 109 13.15 2.94 24.11
CA MET A 109 12.21 2.03 24.77
C MET A 109 10.80 2.00 24.16
N PHE A 110 10.29 3.15 23.69
CA PHE A 110 8.95 3.24 23.10
C PHE A 110 8.89 2.67 21.66
N GLN A 111 10.02 2.65 20.94
CA GLN A 111 10.06 2.11 19.58
C GLN A 111 10.07 0.57 19.58
N ILE A 112 10.74 -0.05 20.55
CA ILE A 112 10.83 -1.51 20.67
C ILE A 112 9.51 -2.12 21.18
N SER A 113 8.80 -1.44 22.09
CA SER A 113 7.48 -1.89 22.56
C SER A 113 6.43 -1.90 21.44
N ASN A 114 6.46 -0.89 20.57
CA ASN A 114 5.56 -0.79 19.43
C ASN A 114 5.77 -1.92 18.40
N LEU A 115 7.02 -2.29 18.11
CA LEU A 115 7.30 -3.41 17.19
C LEU A 115 6.79 -4.75 17.73
N LYS A 116 6.93 -4.99 19.04
CA LYS A 116 6.39 -6.19 19.70
C LYS A 116 4.87 -6.26 19.60
N PHE A 117 4.18 -5.14 19.78
CA PHE A 117 2.73 -5.08 19.66
C PHE A 117 2.25 -5.36 18.23
N ALA A 118 2.96 -4.84 17.21
CA ALA A 118 2.66 -5.15 15.82
C ALA A 118 2.80 -6.65 15.51
N ILE A 119 3.85 -7.29 16.01
CA ILE A 119 4.08 -8.74 15.83
C ILE A 119 3.01 -9.57 16.57
N LEU A 120 2.63 -9.18 17.78
CA LEU A 120 1.55 -9.85 18.51
C LEU A 120 0.22 -9.72 17.76
N TRP A 121 -0.06 -8.53 17.24
CA TRP A 121 -1.26 -8.27 16.45
C TRP A 121 -1.28 -9.10 15.15
N THR A 122 -0.16 -9.17 14.42
CA THR A 122 -0.08 -9.97 13.19
C THR A 122 -0.28 -11.45 13.48
N ALA A 123 0.27 -11.95 14.60
CA ALA A 123 0.08 -13.33 15.04
C ALA A 123 -1.38 -13.62 15.37
N VAL A 124 -2.05 -12.75 16.15
CA VAL A 124 -3.48 -12.90 16.48
C VAL A 124 -4.34 -12.90 15.22
N LEU A 125 -4.09 -11.98 14.28
CA LEU A 125 -4.79 -11.96 13.00
C LEU A 125 -4.56 -13.24 12.19
N ALA A 126 -3.33 -13.77 12.15
CA ALA A 126 -3.02 -14.99 11.43
C ALA A 126 -3.73 -16.21 12.02
N TRP A 127 -3.76 -16.34 13.35
CA TRP A 127 -4.54 -17.37 14.03
C TRP A 127 -6.04 -17.24 13.73
N TRP A 128 -6.56 -16.02 13.77
CA TRP A 128 -7.96 -15.75 13.46
C TRP A 128 -8.32 -16.12 12.00
N GLN A 129 -7.45 -15.81 11.04
CA GLN A 129 -7.60 -16.22 9.63
C GLN A 129 -7.48 -17.75 9.44
N PHE A 130 -6.60 -18.40 10.19
CA PHE A 130 -6.47 -19.86 10.17
C PHE A 130 -7.76 -20.55 10.61
N PHE A 131 -8.40 -20.07 11.68
CA PHE A 131 -9.65 -20.65 12.16
C PHE A 131 -10.84 -20.40 11.22
N LEU A 132 -10.89 -19.25 10.56
CA LEU A 132 -11.96 -18.93 9.63
C LEU A 132 -11.83 -19.64 8.28
N GLN A 133 -10.67 -20.22 7.95
CA GLN A 133 -10.37 -20.87 6.65
C GLN A 133 -10.59 -19.98 5.41
N HIS A 134 -10.95 -18.72 5.61
CA HIS A 134 -11.09 -17.67 4.63
C HIS A 134 -10.48 -16.38 5.19
N SER A 135 -10.13 -15.44 4.30
CA SER A 135 -9.67 -14.13 4.77
C SER A 135 -10.81 -13.42 5.51
N VAL A 136 -10.51 -12.78 6.63
CA VAL A 136 -11.47 -11.96 7.41
C VAL A 136 -12.04 -10.82 6.55
N GLY A 137 -11.37 -10.47 5.44
CA GLY A 137 -11.80 -9.47 4.46
C GLY A 137 -12.70 -9.98 3.34
N GLY A 138 -13.06 -11.28 3.30
CA GLY A 138 -13.90 -11.86 2.25
C GLY A 138 -15.34 -11.32 2.17
N LEU A 139 -15.74 -10.42 3.07
CA LEU A 139 -17.09 -9.82 3.11
C LEU A 139 -17.39 -8.88 1.93
N TRP A 140 -16.37 -8.38 1.19
CA TRP A 140 -16.53 -7.30 0.21
C TRP A 140 -16.35 -7.73 -1.25
N THR A 141 -16.27 -9.04 -1.50
CA THR A 141 -16.47 -9.59 -2.85
C THR A 141 -17.31 -10.84 -2.71
N CYS A 142 -18.57 -10.74 -3.13
CA CYS A 142 -19.44 -11.89 -3.26
C CYS A 142 -18.74 -12.96 -4.12
N SER A 143 -18.68 -14.18 -3.58
CA SER A 143 -18.90 -15.39 -4.37
C SER A 143 -20.16 -15.24 -5.21
#